data_AF-W9HXW6-F1
#
_entry.id   AF-W9HXW6-F1
#
_cell.length_a   1.000
_cell.length_b   1.000
_cell.length_c   1.000
_cell.angle_alpha   90.00
_cell.angle_beta   90.00
_cell.angle_gamma   90.00
#
_symmetry.space_group_name_H-M   'P 1'
#
loop_
_entity.id
_entity.type
_entity.pdbx_description
1 polymer ?
#
loop_
_entity_poly.entity_id
_entity_poly.type
_entity_poly.pdbx_seq_one_letter_code
_entity_poly.pdbx_strand_id
1 'polypeptide(L)' 'MQLLLNKGADVNAQGGEYGNALQAASASLEGDLEVVQLLLDKGADVNAQRGFYVNALQAASRKGNLGVV' A
#
# COMPACT_ATOMS: atom_id res chain seq x y z
N MET A 1 -5.46 11.57 -2.07
CA MET A 1 -4.07 11.07 -1.97
C MET A 1 -3.08 11.89 -2.81
N GLN A 2 -3.31 12.09 -4.12
CA GLN A 2 -2.41 12.88 -4.98
C GLN A 2 -2.01 14.25 -4.43
N LEU A 3 -2.96 15.01 -3.86
CA LEU A 3 -2.68 16.31 -3.24
C LEU A 3 -1.64 16.22 -2.11
N LEU A 4 -1.73 15.21 -1.25
CA LEU A 4 -0.82 15.04 -0.11
C LEU A 4 0.59 14.65 -0.58
N LEU A 5 0.68 13.70 -1.53
CA LEU A 5 1.95 13.32 -2.13
C LEU A 5 2.62 14.48 -2.87
N ASN A 6 1.84 15.32 -3.56
CA ASN A 6 2.35 16.53 -4.20
C ASN A 6 2.76 17.62 -3.21
N LYS A 7 2.27 17.58 -1.97
CA LYS A 7 2.69 18.45 -0.86
C LYS A 7 3.88 17.90 -0.07
N GLY A 8 4.50 16.81 -0.53
CA GLY A 8 5.68 16.22 0.09
C GLY A 8 5.36 15.25 1.23
N ALA A 9 4.14 14.71 1.30
CA ALA A 9 3.86 13.60 2.19
C ALA A 9 4.77 12.42 1.86
N ASP A 10 5.37 11.83 2.88
CA ASP A 10 6.21 10.65 2.74
C ASP A 10 5.36 9.44 2.32
N VAL A 11 5.58 8.97 1.09
CA VAL A 11 4.88 7.81 0.50
C VAL A 11 5.14 6.52 1.30
N ASN A 12 6.26 6.46 2.01
CA ASN A 12 6.71 5.30 2.79
C ASN A 12 6.45 5.44 4.29
N ALA A 13 5.73 6.49 4.68
CA ALA A 13 5.32 6.70 6.06
C ALA A 13 4.65 5.44 6.60
N GLN A 14 5.21 4.91 7.68
CA GLN A 14 4.70 3.73 8.35
C GLN A 14 3.54 4.15 9.25
N GLY A 15 2.36 3.59 8.99
CA GLY A 15 1.23 3.63 9.92
C GLY A 15 1.37 2.61 11.05
N GLY A 16 0.29 2.46 11.82
CA GLY A 16 0.20 1.45 12.88
C GLY A 16 -0.04 0.04 12.32
N GLU A 17 -1.27 -0.44 12.48
CA GLU A 17 -1.64 -1.84 12.25
C GLU A 17 -1.38 -2.37 10.82
N TYR A 18 -1.53 -1.50 9.81
CA TYR A 18 -1.48 -1.86 8.38
C TYR A 18 -0.15 -1.58 7.68
N GLY A 19 0.87 -1.11 8.40
CA GLY A 19 2.15 -0.73 7.79
C GLY A 19 2.04 0.55 6.94
N ASN A 20 2.66 0.61 5.76
CA ASN A 20 2.60 1.80 4.90
C ASN A 20 1.29 1.91 4.10
N ALA A 21 1.13 3.05 3.40
CA ALA A 21 -0.05 3.32 2.58
C ALA A 21 -0.29 2.25 1.49
N LEU A 22 0.79 1.67 0.95
CA LEU A 22 0.72 0.62 -0.07
C LEU A 22 0.16 -0.67 0.52
N GLN A 23 0.65 -1.11 1.67
CA GLN A 23 0.15 -2.30 2.38
C GLN A 23 -1.33 -2.13 2.77
N ALA A 24 -1.73 -0.94 3.23
CA ALA A 24 -3.13 -0.65 3.55
C ALA A 24 -4.03 -0.70 2.29
N ALA A 25 -3.58 -0.13 1.17
CA ALA A 25 -4.30 -0.16 -0.11
C ALA A 25 -4.43 -1.60 -0.66
N SER A 26 -3.34 -2.37 -0.63
CA SER A 26 -3.33 -3.78 -1.04
C SER A 26 -4.23 -4.66 -0.17
N ALA A 27 -4.40 -4.34 1.11
CA ALA A 27 -5.28 -5.05 2.04
C ALA A 27 -6.78 -4.72 1.90
N SER A 28 -7.14 -3.73 1.06
CA SER A 28 -8.54 -3.34 0.84
C SER A 28 -9.30 -4.46 0.10
N LEU A 29 -10.56 -4.69 0.48
CA LEU A 29 -11.42 -5.71 -0.14
C LEU A 29 -11.78 -5.39 -1.59
N GLU A 30 -11.81 -4.11 -1.95
CA GLU A 30 -12.17 -3.66 -3.30
C GLU A 30 -10.97 -3.47 -4.21
N GLY A 31 -9.74 -3.61 -3.68
CA GLY A 31 -8.52 -3.50 -4.47
C GLY A 31 -8.50 -2.24 -5.32
N ASP A 32 -8.27 -1.09 -4.67
CA ASP A 32 -8.09 0.17 -5.39
C ASP A 32 -6.78 0.12 -6.20
N LEU A 33 -6.81 -0.55 -7.36
CA LEU A 33 -5.67 -0.72 -8.26
C LEU A 33 -5.10 0.64 -8.67
N GLU A 34 -5.94 1.65 -8.81
CA GLU A 34 -5.52 3.02 -9.08
C GLU A 34 -4.71 3.63 -7.93
N VAL A 35 -5.07 3.35 -6.68
CA VAL A 35 -4.34 3.79 -5.48
C VAL A 35 -3.01 3.05 -5.37
N VAL A 36 -3.01 1.73 -5.62
CA VAL A 36 -1.78 0.91 -5.63
C VAL A 36 -0.82 1.42 -6.70
N GLN A 37 -1.29 1.62 -7.94
CA GLN A 37 -0.47 2.12 -9.04
C GLN A 37 0.09 3.50 -8.73
N LEU A 38 -0.74 4.42 -8.21
CA LEU A 38 -0.29 5.76 -7.85
C LEU A 38 0.77 5.77 -6.75
N LEU A 39 0.69 4.86 -5.77
CA LEU A 39 1.70 4.73 -4.72
C LEU A 39 3.02 4.16 -5.28
N LEU A 40 2.94 3.17 -6.18
CA LEU A 40 4.10 2.61 -6.88
C LEU A 40 4.80 3.67 -7.74
N ASP A 41 4.04 4.44 -8.52
CA ASP A 41 4.55 5.54 -9.35
C ASP A 41 5.24 6.63 -8.53
N LYS A 42 4.88 6.75 -7.25
CA LYS A 42 5.46 7.70 -6.29
C LYS A 42 6.61 7.10 -5.48
N GLY A 43 7.00 5.85 -5.73
CA GLY A 43 8.16 5.21 -5.09
C GLY A 43 7.85 4.51 -3.76
N ALA A 44 6.62 4.02 -3.58
CA ALA A 44 6.29 3.22 -2.42
C ALA A 44 7.14 1.93 -2.33
N ASP A 45 7.66 1.66 -1.14
CA ASP A 45 8.43 0.46 -0.83
C ASP A 45 7.49 -0.74 -0.68
N VAL A 46 7.54 -1.61 -1.69
CA VAL A 46 6.81 -2.89 -1.75
C VAL A 46 7.25 -3.87 -0.67
N ASN A 47 8.49 -3.73 -0.17
CA ASN A 47 9.11 -4.61 0.80
C ASN A 47 9.04 -4.07 2.23
N ALA A 48 8.30 -2.99 2.48
CA ALA A 48 8.16 -2.45 3.83
C ALA A 48 7.66 -3.55 4.80
N GLN A 49 8.42 -3.78 5.88
CA GLN A 49 8.18 -4.85 6.84
C GLN A 49 7.67 -4.29 8.17
N ARG A 50 6.45 -3.77 8.23
CA ARG A 50 5.73 -3.48 9.49
C ARG A 50 4.22 -3.70 9.36
N GLY A 51 3.56 -3.88 10.51
CA GLY A 51 2.14 -4.22 10.61
C GLY A 51 1.89 -5.74 10.72
N PHE A 52 0.62 -6.17 10.63
CA PHE A 52 0.27 -7.60 10.63
C PHE A 52 0.73 -8.36 9.37
N TYR A 53 1.09 -7.64 8.30
CA TYR A 53 1.49 -8.21 7.02
C TYR A 53 2.98 -7.96 6.78
N VAL A 54 3.73 -8.98 6.33
CA VAL A 54 5.18 -8.88 6.11
C VAL A 54 5.51 -8.00 4.91
N ASN A 55 4.61 -7.90 3.92
CA ASN A 55 4.71 -7.00 2.77
C ASN A 55 3.32 -6.79 2.10
N ALA A 56 3.25 -5.92 1.09
CA ALA A 56 2.01 -5.58 0.38
C ALA A 56 1.42 -6.79 -0.38
N LEU A 57 2.28 -7.66 -0.92
CA LEU A 57 1.88 -8.87 -1.64
C LEU A 57 1.14 -9.88 -0.74
N GLN A 58 1.62 -10.07 0.49
CA GLN A 58 0.94 -10.91 1.48
C GLN A 58 -0.39 -10.31 1.94
N ALA A 59 -0.46 -8.98 2.04
CA ALA A 59 -1.70 -8.28 2.36
C ALA A 59 -2.77 -8.48 1.28
N ALA A 60 -2.41 -8.31 0.00
CA ALA A 60 -3.27 -8.59 -1.14
C ALA A 60 -3.74 -10.05 -1.19
N SER A 61 -2.81 -10.98 -0.97
CA SER A 61 -3.08 -12.43 -1.03
C SER A 61 -4.09 -12.89 0.04
N ARG A 62 -4.02 -12.36 1.27
CA ARG A 62 -4.96 -12.73 2.35
C ARG A 62 -6.40 -12.29 2.12
N LYS A 63 -6.60 -11.24 1.31
CA LYS A 63 -7.92 -10.67 1.01
C LYS A 63 -8.49 -11.14 -0.32
N GLY A 64 -7.76 -11.99 -1.06
CA GLY A 64 -8.19 -12.52 -2.36
C GLY A 64 -8.06 -11.52 -3.51
N ASN A 65 -7.18 -10.52 -3.37
CA ASN A 65 -7.05 -9.42 -4.31
C ASN A 65 -6.15 -9.81 -5.49
N LEU A 66 -6.68 -10.64 -6.39
CA LEU A 66 -5.94 -11.24 -7.51
C LEU A 66 -5.38 -10.23 -8.52
N GLY A 67 -5.86 -8.98 -8.54
CA GLY A 67 -5.35 -7.93 -9.43
C GLY A 67 -4.07 -7.24 -8.92
N VAL A 68 -3.73 -7.44 -7.65
CA VAL A 68 -2.57 -6.79 -6.98
C VAL A 68 -1.40 -7.78 -6.77
N VAL A 69 -1.67 -9.10 -6.90
CA VAL A 69 -0.68 -10.20 -6.81
C VAL A 69 0.00 -10.39 -8.16
#